data_AF-A0A8C8YV62-F1
#
_entry.id   AF-A0A8C8YV62-F1
#
_cell.length_a   1.000
_cell.length_b   1.000
_cell.length_c   1.000
_cell.angle_alpha   90.00
_cell.angle_beta   90.00
_cell.angle_gamma   90.00
#
_symmetry.space_group_name_H-M   'P 1'
#
loop_
_entity.id
_entity.type
_entity.pdbx_description
1 polymer ?
#
loop_
_entity_poly.entity_id
_entity_poly.type
_entity_poly.pdbx_seq_one_letter_code
_entity_poly.pdbx_strand_id
1 'polypeptide(L)'
;MGDLSSEMAWIFLAVLAVLGGTVLCKYNRSPGLVQGAIGLAGLWGGVYLLNLSLCCGLILSSLTCFLMYTYLSGQELLPADQKAVLVTGGDSGIGHSLCKYLDKLGFTVFAGVLDGKGAGAEELRRTCSPRLLVLQMDITNPEQIKDALSKVEEKVQDRGLWAVVNNAGVLGFPCDGELIPMSQYRRCMAVNFFGTVEVTKAFLPLLRKSKGRLVNMSSMSGGVPCSNLAAYGSSKAALTMFSSVLRKELSKWGVKVSVIQPGGFQTSIAGTSDMWDKLEKDILDHLPAEVQEDYGREYIHGQQSLLHMINTHSCPDLSPVLQDIEHAISAKRPSAFYAPGSYLWLCLASFLPTIVFDYISKKLLGAGERLPRALSVPTWKDKAM
;
A
#
# COMPACT_ATOMS: atom_id res chain seq x y z
N MET A 1 21.02 -32.38 -40.27
CA MET A 1 20.48 -31.03 -39.99
C MET A 1 18.99 -31.04 -40.33
N GLY A 2 18.07 -31.43 -39.46
CA GLY A 2 18.15 -31.93 -38.09
C GLY A 2 16.71 -31.94 -37.57
N ASP A 3 16.19 -33.13 -37.29
CA ASP A 3 14.85 -33.50 -36.80
C ASP A 3 14.39 -32.78 -35.50
N LEU A 4 15.22 -31.90 -34.96
CA LEU A 4 15.00 -31.19 -33.70
C LEU A 4 13.76 -30.28 -33.72
N SER A 5 13.33 -29.77 -34.87
CA SER A 5 12.18 -28.84 -34.93
C SER A 5 10.84 -29.55 -34.74
N SER A 6 10.74 -30.82 -35.16
CA SER A 6 9.54 -31.65 -35.06
C SER A 6 9.32 -32.11 -33.62
N GLU A 7 10.35 -32.70 -32.99
CA GLU A 7 10.27 -33.15 -31.60
C GLU A 7 10.03 -31.99 -30.62
N MET A 8 10.69 -30.84 -30.84
CA MET A 8 10.45 -29.64 -30.04
C MET A 8 9.01 -29.13 -30.18
N ALA A 9 8.44 -29.15 -31.38
CA ALA A 9 7.05 -28.73 -31.61
C ALA A 9 6.05 -29.63 -30.86
N TRP A 10 6.29 -30.95 -30.83
CA TRP A 10 5.48 -31.89 -30.04
C TRP A 10 5.60 -31.66 -28.53
N ILE A 11 6.80 -31.36 -28.03
CA ILE A 11 7.02 -31.00 -26.62
C ILE A 11 6.24 -29.71 -26.28
N PHE A 12 6.30 -28.68 -27.13
CA PHE A 12 5.55 -27.44 -26.90
C PHE A 12 4.04 -27.64 -26.96
N LEU A 13 3.53 -28.43 -27.89
CA LEU A 13 2.10 -28.79 -27.97
C LEU A 13 1.64 -29.55 -26.73
N ALA A 14 2.45 -30.48 -26.22
CA ALA A 14 2.17 -31.21 -25.00
C ALA A 14 2.14 -30.27 -23.77
N VAL A 15 3.13 -29.37 -23.65
CA VAL A 15 3.17 -28.35 -22.60
C VAL A 15 1.96 -27.43 -22.69
N LEU A 16 1.56 -27.02 -23.90
CA LEU A 16 0.38 -26.19 -24.12
C LEU A 16 -0.92 -26.91 -23.73
N ALA A 17 -1.08 -28.17 -24.11
CA ALA A 17 -2.26 -28.97 -23.76
C ALA A 17 -2.37 -29.16 -22.23
N VAL A 18 -1.26 -29.40 -21.54
CA VAL A 18 -1.23 -29.56 -20.08
C VAL A 18 -1.49 -28.22 -19.38
N LEU A 19 -0.83 -27.13 -19.78
CA LEU A 19 -1.05 -25.81 -19.19
C LEU A 19 -2.45 -25.27 -19.51
N GLY A 20 -2.93 -25.43 -20.75
CA GLY A 20 -4.27 -25.04 -21.17
C GLY A 20 -5.36 -25.82 -20.44
N GLY A 21 -5.21 -27.14 -20.31
CA GLY A 21 -6.13 -28.00 -19.56
C GLY A 21 -6.17 -27.65 -18.07
N THR A 22 -5.01 -27.40 -17.45
CA THR A 22 -4.95 -27.01 -16.03
C THR A 22 -5.52 -25.60 -15.77
N VAL A 23 -5.32 -24.66 -16.69
CA VAL A 23 -5.95 -23.33 -16.70
C VAL A 23 -7.47 -23.48 -16.80
N LEU A 24 -7.97 -24.33 -17.71
CA LEU A 24 -9.42 -24.57 -17.91
C LEU A 24 -10.06 -25.23 -16.68
N CYS A 25 -9.39 -26.21 -16.07
CA CYS A 25 -9.87 -26.84 -14.83
C CYS A 25 -9.91 -25.86 -13.65
N LYS A 26 -8.97 -24.92 -13.56
CA LYS A 26 -8.98 -23.85 -12.54
C LYS A 26 -10.03 -22.79 -12.84
N TYR A 27 -10.25 -22.45 -14.12
CA TYR A 27 -11.26 -21.52 -14.57
C TYR A 27 -12.67 -21.94 -14.11
N ASN A 28 -13.02 -23.21 -14.27
CA ASN A 28 -14.31 -23.76 -13.83
C ASN A 28 -14.54 -23.70 -12.30
N ARG A 29 -13.54 -23.34 -11.50
CA ARG A 29 -13.64 -23.26 -10.03
C ARG A 29 -13.71 -21.82 -9.49
N SER A 30 -13.68 -20.78 -10.33
CA SER A 30 -13.65 -19.38 -9.84
C SER A 30 -14.41 -18.43 -10.78
N PRO A 31 -15.59 -17.90 -10.40
CA PRO A 31 -16.50 -17.18 -11.30
C PRO A 31 -16.14 -15.71 -11.63
N GLY A 32 -15.04 -15.15 -11.11
CA GLY A 32 -14.64 -13.73 -11.33
C GLY A 32 -13.90 -13.43 -12.66
N LEU A 33 -14.04 -14.28 -13.67
CA LEU A 33 -13.00 -14.53 -14.67
C LEU A 33 -13.29 -14.01 -16.10
N VAL A 34 -14.13 -12.98 -16.23
CA VAL A 34 -14.52 -12.44 -17.54
C VAL A 34 -13.37 -11.67 -18.21
N GLN A 35 -12.51 -10.99 -17.44
CA GLN A 35 -11.42 -10.17 -18.00
C GLN A 35 -10.22 -10.98 -18.50
N GLY A 36 -9.91 -12.13 -17.87
CA GLY A 36 -8.80 -12.99 -18.29
C GLY A 36 -9.05 -13.72 -19.62
N ALA A 37 -10.31 -14.05 -19.91
CA ALA A 37 -10.72 -14.68 -21.17
C ALA A 37 -10.60 -13.71 -22.38
N ILE A 38 -10.86 -12.41 -22.15
CA ILE A 38 -10.70 -11.37 -23.18
C ILE A 38 -9.22 -11.18 -23.56
N GLY A 39 -8.31 -11.28 -22.59
CA GLY A 39 -6.87 -11.24 -22.84
C GLY A 39 -6.36 -12.42 -23.68
N LEU A 40 -6.91 -13.62 -23.48
CA LEU A 40 -6.65 -14.80 -24.32
C LEU A 40 -7.14 -14.58 -25.76
N ALA A 41 -8.39 -14.14 -25.95
CA ALA A 41 -8.92 -13.89 -27.29
C ALA A 41 -8.11 -12.82 -28.07
N GLY A 42 -7.63 -11.78 -27.39
CA GLY A 42 -6.75 -10.76 -27.98
C GLY A 42 -5.36 -11.28 -28.37
N LEU A 43 -4.76 -12.14 -27.55
CA LEU A 43 -3.46 -12.78 -27.86
C LEU A 43 -3.55 -13.77 -29.03
N TRP A 44 -4.63 -14.54 -29.12
CA TRP A 44 -4.89 -15.42 -30.26
C TRP A 44 -5.13 -14.62 -31.55
N GLY A 45 -5.82 -13.47 -31.48
CA GLY A 45 -5.98 -12.55 -32.60
C GLY A 45 -4.67 -11.93 -33.08
N GLY A 46 -3.76 -11.56 -32.16
CA GLY A 46 -2.45 -10.98 -32.49
C GLY A 46 -1.47 -11.97 -33.11
N VAL A 47 -1.44 -13.23 -32.64
CA VAL A 47 -0.59 -14.29 -33.21
C VAL A 47 -1.03 -14.64 -34.65
N TYR A 48 -2.34 -14.59 -34.93
CA TYR A 48 -2.87 -14.83 -36.27
C TYR A 48 -2.61 -13.64 -37.23
N LEU A 49 -2.60 -12.40 -36.72
CA LEU A 49 -2.36 -11.19 -37.51
C LEU A 49 -0.88 -10.95 -37.86
N LEU A 50 0.07 -11.51 -37.11
CA LEU A 50 1.51 -11.22 -37.27
C LEU A 50 2.30 -12.23 -38.13
N ASN A 51 1.65 -13.22 -38.74
CA ASN A 51 2.28 -14.22 -39.62
C ASN A 51 3.56 -14.85 -39.01
N LEU A 52 3.55 -15.02 -37.68
CA LEU A 52 4.68 -15.54 -36.91
C LEU A 52 4.91 -17.01 -37.24
N SER A 53 6.17 -17.45 -37.30
CA SER A 53 6.47 -18.89 -37.47
C SER A 53 5.78 -19.74 -36.40
N LEU A 54 5.42 -20.99 -36.74
CA LEU A 54 4.75 -21.94 -35.84
C LEU A 54 5.46 -22.07 -34.48
N CYS A 55 6.79 -22.04 -34.48
CA CYS A 55 7.61 -22.08 -33.27
C CYS A 55 7.40 -20.84 -32.39
N CYS A 56 7.40 -19.63 -32.96
CA CYS A 56 7.16 -18.40 -32.21
C CYS A 56 5.74 -18.35 -31.64
N GLY A 57 4.74 -18.83 -32.38
CA GLY A 57 3.36 -18.94 -31.91
C GLY A 57 3.21 -19.90 -30.72
N LEU A 58 3.86 -21.07 -30.78
CA LEU A 58 3.87 -22.04 -29.68
C LEU A 58 4.58 -21.51 -28.42
N ILE A 59 5.69 -20.80 -28.58
CA ILE A 59 6.39 -20.15 -27.46
C ILE A 59 5.50 -19.08 -26.82
N LEU A 60 4.87 -18.21 -27.62
CA LEU A 60 3.99 -17.15 -27.09
C LEU A 60 2.78 -17.75 -26.35
N SER A 61 2.20 -18.82 -26.90
CA SER A 61 1.05 -19.49 -26.32
C SER A 61 1.43 -20.24 -25.03
N SER A 62 2.57 -20.95 -25.01
CA SER A 62 3.09 -21.58 -23.79
C SER A 62 3.42 -20.55 -22.72
N LEU A 63 4.01 -19.41 -23.09
CA LEU A 63 4.28 -18.31 -22.16
C LEU A 63 2.97 -17.73 -21.62
N THR A 64 1.98 -17.53 -22.47
CA THR A 64 0.65 -17.03 -22.07
C THR A 64 -0.03 -18.00 -21.11
N CYS A 65 -0.04 -19.31 -21.40
CA CYS A 65 -0.60 -20.32 -20.53
C CYS A 65 0.17 -20.42 -19.21
N PHE A 66 1.50 -20.29 -19.22
CA PHE A 66 2.31 -20.24 -18.01
C PHE A 66 1.99 -19.01 -17.15
N LEU A 67 1.96 -17.82 -17.77
CA LEU A 67 1.58 -16.57 -17.09
C LEU A 67 0.17 -16.67 -16.51
N MET A 68 -0.80 -17.18 -17.28
CA MET A 68 -2.16 -17.43 -16.80
C MET A 68 -2.20 -18.46 -15.67
N TYR A 69 -1.45 -19.55 -15.76
CA TYR A 69 -1.36 -20.53 -14.66
C TYR A 69 -0.78 -19.90 -13.40
N THR A 70 0.27 -19.07 -13.51
CA THR A 70 0.84 -18.36 -12.36
C THR A 70 -0.15 -17.35 -11.76
N TYR A 71 -0.87 -16.60 -12.60
CA TYR A 71 -1.92 -15.67 -12.20
C TYR A 71 -3.06 -16.39 -11.48
N LEU A 72 -3.63 -17.44 -12.09
CA LEU A 72 -4.74 -18.22 -11.54
C LEU A 72 -4.35 -18.97 -10.26
N SER A 73 -3.10 -19.44 -10.18
CA SER A 73 -2.59 -20.05 -8.95
C SER A 73 -2.37 -19.03 -7.83
N GLY A 74 -2.25 -17.74 -8.17
CA GLY A 74 -2.21 -16.63 -7.22
C GLY A 74 -3.56 -16.37 -6.54
N GLN A 75 -4.66 -16.64 -7.23
CA GLN A 75 -6.03 -16.35 -6.79
C GLN A 75 -6.62 -17.38 -5.81
N GLU A 76 -5.91 -18.49 -5.53
CA GLU A 76 -6.37 -19.49 -4.56
C GLU A 76 -6.26 -18.93 -3.13
N LEU A 77 -7.41 -18.66 -2.50
CA LEU A 77 -7.50 -18.14 -1.13
C LEU A 77 -7.53 -19.29 -0.11
N LEU A 78 -6.74 -19.13 0.95
CA LEU A 78 -6.73 -20.02 2.10
C LEU A 78 -7.88 -19.63 3.05
N PRO A 79 -8.53 -20.60 3.71
CA PRO A 79 -9.67 -20.32 4.60
C PRO A 79 -9.26 -19.44 5.78
N ALA A 80 -10.19 -18.62 6.28
CA ALA A 80 -9.98 -17.73 7.42
C ALA A 80 -10.02 -18.46 8.78
N ASP A 81 -10.58 -19.66 8.82
CA ASP A 81 -10.77 -20.42 10.06
C ASP A 81 -9.45 -20.58 10.84
N GLN A 82 -9.54 -20.39 12.15
CA GLN A 82 -8.45 -20.47 13.12
C GLN A 82 -7.27 -19.51 12.90
N LYS A 83 -7.37 -18.55 11.97
CA LYS A 83 -6.32 -17.57 11.72
C LYS A 83 -6.58 -16.28 12.46
N ALA A 84 -5.52 -15.78 13.08
CA ALA A 84 -5.55 -14.52 13.81
C ALA A 84 -4.75 -13.42 13.09
N VAL A 85 -5.32 -12.22 13.01
CA VAL A 85 -4.74 -11.07 12.32
C VAL A 85 -4.62 -9.90 13.30
N LEU A 86 -3.42 -9.34 13.44
CA LEU A 86 -3.21 -8.06 14.10
C LEU A 86 -3.32 -6.94 13.08
N VAL A 87 -4.13 -5.92 13.36
CA VAL A 87 -4.25 -4.69 12.55
C VAL A 87 -3.88 -3.52 13.44
N THR A 88 -2.85 -2.74 13.07
CA THR A 88 -2.51 -1.50 13.79
C THR A 88 -3.28 -0.29 13.26
N GLY A 89 -3.62 0.67 14.11
CA GLY A 89 -4.40 1.85 13.71
C GLY A 89 -5.85 1.49 13.37
N GLY A 90 -6.48 0.66 14.21
CA GLY A 90 -7.87 0.22 14.07
C GLY A 90 -8.90 1.27 14.49
N ASP A 91 -8.49 2.44 14.98
CA ASP A 91 -9.38 3.47 15.51
C ASP A 91 -10.27 4.10 14.44
N SER A 92 -9.76 4.27 13.22
CA SER A 92 -10.46 4.97 12.13
C SER A 92 -10.00 4.52 10.74
N GLY A 93 -10.63 5.08 9.69
CA GLY A 93 -10.22 4.93 8.30
C GLY A 93 -10.14 3.48 7.81
N ILE A 94 -9.04 3.17 7.09
CA ILE A 94 -8.80 1.84 6.50
C ILE A 94 -8.68 0.77 7.57
N GLY A 95 -7.93 1.02 8.65
CA GLY A 95 -7.71 0.03 9.70
C GLY A 95 -9.01 -0.38 10.41
N HIS A 96 -9.88 0.58 10.72
CA HIS A 96 -11.19 0.32 11.30
C HIS A 96 -12.09 -0.49 10.37
N SER A 97 -12.19 -0.08 9.10
CA SER A 97 -12.97 -0.79 8.09
C SER A 97 -12.45 -2.20 7.85
N LEU A 98 -11.13 -2.38 7.84
CA LEU A 98 -10.48 -3.67 7.71
C LEU A 98 -10.78 -4.58 8.89
N CYS A 99 -10.75 -4.07 10.13
CA CYS A 99 -11.09 -4.87 11.30
C CYS A 99 -12.50 -5.48 11.19
N LYS A 100 -13.49 -4.66 10.82
CA LYS A 100 -14.88 -5.10 10.60
C LYS A 100 -14.99 -6.08 9.43
N TYR A 101 -14.23 -5.84 8.37
CA TYR A 101 -14.22 -6.69 7.18
C TYR A 101 -13.65 -8.08 7.48
N LEU A 102 -12.50 -8.16 8.16
CA LEU A 102 -11.87 -9.43 8.52
C LEU A 102 -12.66 -10.22 9.55
N ASP A 103 -13.34 -9.55 10.49
CA ASP A 103 -14.24 -10.21 11.45
C ASP A 103 -15.42 -10.89 10.75
N LYS A 104 -16.01 -10.23 9.74
CA LYS A 104 -17.08 -10.79 8.89
C LYS A 104 -16.60 -12.01 8.08
N LEU A 105 -15.34 -11.99 7.63
CA LEU A 105 -14.72 -13.13 6.95
C LEU A 105 -14.38 -14.30 7.89
N GLY A 106 -14.52 -14.13 9.20
CA GLY A 106 -14.33 -15.19 10.19
C GLY A 106 -12.94 -15.23 10.83
N PHE A 107 -12.07 -14.26 10.55
CA PHE A 107 -10.78 -14.17 11.24
C PHE A 107 -10.96 -13.84 12.72
N THR A 108 -9.99 -14.25 13.54
CA THR A 108 -9.77 -13.61 14.85
C THR A 108 -9.00 -12.32 14.63
N VAL A 109 -9.51 -11.19 15.07
CA VAL A 109 -8.93 -9.88 14.78
C VAL A 109 -8.45 -9.23 16.07
N PHE A 110 -7.17 -8.88 16.13
CA PHE A 110 -6.64 -7.98 17.15
C PHE A 110 -6.56 -6.58 16.57
N ALA A 111 -7.47 -5.71 16.98
CA ALA A 111 -7.51 -4.31 16.58
C ALA A 111 -6.63 -3.49 17.53
N GLY A 112 -5.39 -3.19 17.11
CA GLY A 112 -4.50 -2.27 17.79
C GLY A 112 -4.97 -0.83 17.59
N VAL A 113 -5.38 -0.18 18.67
CA VAL A 113 -5.98 1.15 18.68
C VAL A 113 -5.14 2.12 19.52
N LEU A 114 -5.05 3.38 19.11
CA LEU A 114 -4.33 4.41 19.85
C LEU A 114 -5.06 4.81 21.14
N ASP A 115 -6.39 4.82 21.13
CA ASP A 115 -7.19 5.01 22.34
C ASP A 115 -8.20 3.86 22.52
N GLY A 116 -7.89 2.98 23.46
CA GLY A 116 -8.70 1.83 23.81
C GLY A 116 -10.10 2.18 24.33
N LYS A 117 -10.36 3.43 24.73
CA LYS A 117 -11.67 3.94 25.15
C LYS A 117 -12.27 4.93 24.15
N GLY A 118 -11.60 5.14 23.01
CA GLY A 118 -12.05 6.03 21.96
C GLY A 118 -13.30 5.51 21.25
N ALA A 119 -14.00 6.41 20.56
CA ALA A 119 -15.25 6.08 19.87
C ALA A 119 -15.09 4.93 18.86
N GLY A 120 -13.98 4.90 18.12
CA GLY A 120 -13.68 3.81 17.18
C GLY A 120 -13.48 2.46 17.86
N ALA A 121 -12.78 2.43 19.00
CA ALA A 121 -12.61 1.22 19.80
C ALA A 121 -13.94 0.69 20.33
N GLU A 122 -14.79 1.57 20.86
CA GLU A 122 -16.13 1.20 21.34
C GLU A 122 -17.06 0.72 20.21
N GLU A 123 -17.00 1.35 19.04
CA GLU A 123 -17.77 0.89 17.88
C GLU A 123 -17.35 -0.53 17.45
N LEU A 124 -16.04 -0.83 17.42
CA LEU A 124 -15.55 -2.17 17.11
C LEU A 124 -16.09 -3.20 18.11
N ARG A 125 -16.03 -2.91 19.41
CA ARG A 125 -16.58 -3.82 20.46
C ARG A 125 -18.07 -4.04 20.31
N ARG A 126 -18.82 -3.01 19.92
CA ARG A 126 -20.28 -3.07 19.79
C ARG A 126 -20.74 -3.79 18.53
N THR A 127 -20.01 -3.67 17.43
CA THR A 127 -20.48 -4.08 16.09
C THR A 127 -19.84 -5.37 15.58
N CYS A 128 -18.68 -5.76 16.09
CA CYS A 128 -17.99 -6.98 15.67
C CYS A 128 -18.28 -8.17 16.60
N SER A 129 -17.95 -9.36 16.12
CA SER A 129 -18.11 -10.59 16.88
C SER A 129 -17.13 -10.68 18.07
N PRO A 130 -17.33 -11.62 19.02
CA PRO A 130 -16.39 -11.87 20.11
C PRO A 130 -14.98 -12.32 19.67
N ARG A 131 -14.78 -12.61 18.38
CA ARG A 131 -13.45 -12.92 17.81
C ARG A 131 -12.61 -11.67 17.56
N LEU A 132 -13.22 -10.48 17.56
CA LEU A 132 -12.50 -9.23 17.51
C LEU A 132 -12.16 -8.76 18.92
N LEU A 133 -10.88 -8.49 19.15
CA LEU A 133 -10.33 -8.03 20.41
C LEU A 133 -9.64 -6.69 20.18
N VAL A 134 -10.04 -5.68 20.95
CA VAL A 134 -9.42 -4.35 20.91
C VAL A 134 -8.23 -4.31 21.86
N LEU A 135 -7.07 -3.86 21.37
CA LEU A 135 -5.82 -3.72 22.11
C LEU A 135 -5.37 -2.26 22.13
N GLN A 136 -5.16 -1.69 23.32
CA GLN A 136 -4.47 -0.41 23.46
C GLN A 136 -3.03 -0.56 22.95
N MET A 137 -2.68 0.14 21.87
CA MET A 137 -1.41 -0.06 21.17
C MET A 137 -0.97 1.19 20.40
N ASP A 138 -0.28 2.09 21.09
CA ASP A 138 0.57 3.10 20.45
C ASP A 138 1.85 2.42 19.92
N ILE A 139 2.01 2.39 18.60
CA ILE A 139 3.17 1.77 17.94
C ILE A 139 4.48 2.52 18.15
N THR A 140 4.46 3.70 18.78
CA THR A 140 5.65 4.43 19.19
C THR A 140 6.05 4.16 20.64
N ASN A 141 5.23 3.39 21.38
CA ASN A 141 5.46 3.03 22.78
C ASN A 141 5.83 1.54 22.91
N PRO A 142 7.11 1.19 23.17
CA PRO A 142 7.55 -0.20 23.27
C PRO A 142 6.82 -1.03 24.34
N GLU A 143 6.42 -0.42 25.45
CA GLU A 143 5.71 -1.13 26.52
C GLU A 143 4.28 -1.51 26.10
N GLN A 144 3.59 -0.65 25.34
CA GLN A 144 2.28 -0.98 24.79
C GLN A 144 2.37 -2.06 23.70
N ILE A 145 3.43 -2.04 22.88
CA ILE A 145 3.69 -3.11 21.90
C ILE A 145 3.91 -4.44 22.62
N LYS A 146 4.67 -4.44 23.72
CA LYS A 146 4.95 -5.62 24.53
C LYS A 146 3.70 -6.18 25.22
N ASP A 147 2.87 -5.32 25.80
CA ASP A 147 1.59 -5.71 26.39
C ASP A 147 0.63 -6.30 25.34
N ALA A 148 0.53 -5.65 24.17
CA ALA A 148 -0.25 -6.19 23.05
C ALA A 148 0.29 -7.55 22.58
N LEU A 149 1.61 -7.71 22.49
CA LEU A 149 2.24 -8.99 22.14
C LEU A 149 1.84 -10.08 23.14
N SER A 150 1.96 -9.84 24.45
CA SER A 150 1.60 -10.84 25.47
C SER A 150 0.14 -11.28 25.38
N LYS A 151 -0.80 -10.35 25.15
CA LYS A 151 -2.22 -10.68 24.95
C LYS A 151 -2.48 -11.49 23.70
N VAL A 152 -1.76 -11.19 22.61
CA VAL A 152 -1.85 -11.96 21.37
C VAL A 152 -1.26 -13.35 21.56
N GLU A 153 -0.09 -13.47 22.19
CA GLU A 153 0.58 -14.74 22.50
C GLU A 153 -0.31 -15.68 23.31
N GLU A 154 -0.95 -15.17 24.36
CA GLU A 154 -1.88 -15.93 25.19
C GLU A 154 -3.04 -16.52 24.35
N LYS A 155 -3.57 -15.74 23.41
CA LYS A 155 -4.74 -16.13 22.62
C LYS A 155 -4.41 -17.05 21.45
N VAL A 156 -3.25 -16.87 20.80
CA VAL A 156 -2.87 -17.68 19.63
C VAL A 156 -2.08 -18.93 20.00
N GLN A 157 -1.38 -18.92 21.14
CA GLN A 157 -0.57 -20.03 21.65
C GLN A 157 0.40 -20.57 20.58
N ASP A 158 0.55 -21.89 20.46
CA ASP A 158 1.49 -22.52 19.54
C ASP A 158 1.12 -22.42 18.07
N ARG A 159 -0.14 -22.05 17.75
CA ARG A 159 -0.55 -21.79 16.37
C ARG A 159 0.18 -20.58 15.77
N GLY A 160 0.61 -19.64 16.61
CA GLY A 160 1.19 -18.37 16.19
C GLY A 160 0.17 -17.43 15.56
N LEU A 161 0.63 -16.25 15.17
CA LEU A 161 -0.19 -15.20 14.57
C LEU A 161 -0.17 -15.37 13.05
N TRP A 162 -1.34 -15.40 12.39
CA TRP A 162 -1.39 -15.60 10.94
C TRP A 162 -0.93 -14.38 10.17
N ALA A 163 -1.36 -13.18 10.56
CA ALA A 163 -0.98 -11.96 9.86
C ALA A 163 -0.76 -10.77 10.79
N VAL A 164 0.16 -9.89 10.39
CA VAL A 164 0.30 -8.53 10.92
C VAL A 164 0.05 -7.58 9.75
N VAL A 165 -0.93 -6.69 9.91
CA VAL A 165 -1.22 -5.59 8.99
C VAL A 165 -0.80 -4.29 9.68
N ASN A 166 0.38 -3.80 9.33
CA ASN A 166 0.88 -2.50 9.81
C ASN A 166 0.19 -1.39 9.02
N ASN A 167 -0.90 -0.87 9.57
CA ASN A 167 -1.73 0.17 8.97
C ASN A 167 -1.58 1.54 9.64
N ALA A 168 -1.23 1.59 10.93
CA ALA A 168 -1.07 2.85 11.66
C ALA A 168 -0.12 3.82 10.92
N GLY A 169 -0.52 5.09 10.84
CA GLY A 169 0.28 6.12 10.21
C GLY A 169 -0.31 7.52 10.37
N VAL A 170 0.54 8.51 10.14
CA VAL A 170 0.23 9.95 10.19
C VAL A 170 0.71 10.63 8.91
N LEU A 171 -0.05 11.61 8.43
CA LEU A 171 0.30 12.43 7.27
C LEU A 171 1.25 13.57 7.63
N GLY A 172 1.06 14.20 8.79
CA GLY A 172 1.68 15.50 9.10
C GLY A 172 0.98 16.65 8.38
N PHE A 173 1.65 17.79 8.25
CA PHE A 173 1.15 18.94 7.49
C PHE A 173 1.71 18.94 6.07
N PRO A 174 0.88 18.80 5.03
CA PRO A 174 1.33 18.88 3.66
C PRO A 174 1.71 20.32 3.29
N CYS A 175 3.00 20.57 3.07
CA CYS A 175 3.54 21.82 2.54
C CYS A 175 4.91 21.56 1.90
N ASP A 176 5.46 22.56 1.22
CA ASP A 176 6.80 22.48 0.63
C ASP A 176 7.82 21.94 1.64
N GLY A 177 8.74 21.09 1.17
CA GLY A 177 9.63 20.34 2.07
C GLY A 177 10.49 21.23 2.98
N GLU A 178 10.92 22.39 2.48
CA GLU A 178 11.67 23.39 3.27
C GLU A 178 10.83 24.00 4.39
N LEU A 179 9.51 24.10 4.20
CA LEU A 179 8.59 24.68 5.17
C LEU A 179 8.26 23.71 6.31
N ILE A 180 8.51 22.41 6.14
CA ILE A 180 8.17 21.40 7.14
C ILE A 180 9.20 21.40 8.29
N PRO A 181 8.79 21.63 9.54
CA PRO A 181 9.69 21.58 10.68
C PRO A 181 10.24 20.16 10.90
N MET A 182 11.48 20.06 11.39
CA MET A 182 12.10 18.77 11.69
C MET A 182 11.32 17.93 12.72
N SER A 183 10.51 18.55 13.58
CA SER A 183 9.59 17.83 14.48
C SER A 183 8.58 16.98 13.71
N GLN A 184 8.05 17.48 12.59
CA GLN A 184 7.09 16.76 11.74
C GLN A 184 7.79 15.64 10.95
N TYR A 185 9.00 15.88 10.42
CA TYR A 185 9.81 14.81 9.83
C TYR A 185 10.06 13.66 10.81
N ARG A 186 10.49 13.99 12.04
CA ARG A 186 10.72 13.00 13.10
C ARG A 186 9.44 12.27 13.46
N ARG A 187 8.30 12.97 13.57
CA ARG A 187 6.99 12.36 13.87
C ARG A 187 6.54 11.39 12.79
N CYS A 188 6.61 11.79 11.51
CA CYS A 188 6.29 10.91 10.39
C CYS A 188 7.17 9.66 10.38
N MET A 189 8.48 9.81 10.60
CA MET A 189 9.39 8.66 10.70
C MET A 189 9.13 7.79 11.93
N ALA A 190 8.88 8.39 13.10
CA ALA A 190 8.61 7.68 14.35
C ALA A 190 7.39 6.77 14.23
N VAL A 191 6.29 7.27 13.66
CA VAL A 191 5.06 6.48 13.53
C VAL A 191 5.11 5.57 12.30
N ASN A 192 5.29 6.14 11.10
CA ASN A 192 5.07 5.40 9.85
C ASN A 192 6.15 4.36 9.59
N PHE A 193 7.38 4.61 10.06
CA PHE A 193 8.53 3.74 9.83
C PHE A 193 8.99 3.04 11.10
N PHE A 194 9.54 3.76 12.08
CA PHE A 194 10.15 3.14 13.26
C PHE A 194 9.14 2.32 14.06
N GLY A 195 7.95 2.85 14.33
CA GLY A 195 6.89 2.11 15.01
C GLY A 195 6.46 0.86 14.26
N THR A 196 6.31 0.96 12.93
CA THR A 196 6.06 -0.21 12.07
C THR A 196 7.17 -1.27 12.17
N VAL A 197 8.44 -0.85 12.22
CA VAL A 197 9.59 -1.74 12.40
C VAL A 197 9.56 -2.41 13.76
N GLU A 198 9.26 -1.67 14.84
CA GLU A 198 9.15 -2.23 16.19
C GLU A 198 8.04 -3.28 16.29
N VAL A 199 6.84 -2.96 15.80
CA VAL A 199 5.73 -3.93 15.74
C VAL A 199 6.12 -5.15 14.92
N THR A 200 6.71 -4.94 13.75
CA THR A 200 7.15 -6.06 12.90
C THR A 200 8.11 -6.97 13.67
N LYS A 201 9.15 -6.41 14.29
CA LYS A 201 10.15 -7.17 15.05
C LYS A 201 9.54 -7.92 16.23
N ALA A 202 8.66 -7.27 16.99
CA ALA A 202 8.00 -7.86 18.14
C ALA A 202 7.14 -9.08 17.76
N PHE A 203 6.39 -9.00 16.66
CA PHE A 203 5.46 -10.06 16.24
C PHE A 203 6.06 -11.10 15.27
N LEU A 204 7.27 -10.87 14.74
CA LEU A 204 7.95 -11.81 13.83
C LEU A 204 8.08 -13.24 14.38
N PRO A 205 8.39 -13.50 15.66
CA PRO A 205 8.41 -14.86 16.22
C PRO A 205 7.09 -15.60 16.00
N LEU A 206 5.94 -14.93 16.18
CA LEU A 206 4.62 -15.52 15.98
C LEU A 206 4.29 -15.75 14.50
N LEU A 207 4.69 -14.83 13.62
CA LEU A 207 4.55 -15.01 12.17
C LEU A 207 5.38 -16.20 11.66
N ARG A 208 6.57 -16.45 12.24
CA ARG A 208 7.40 -17.60 11.88
C ARG A 208 6.76 -18.93 12.26
N LYS A 209 6.11 -19.02 13.43
CA LYS A 209 5.37 -20.23 13.86
C LYS A 209 4.28 -20.60 12.85
N SER A 210 3.52 -19.60 12.38
CA SER A 210 2.38 -19.81 11.47
C SER A 210 2.75 -19.84 9.99
N LYS A 211 4.00 -19.52 9.62
CA LYS A 211 4.40 -19.19 8.24
C LYS A 211 3.47 -18.14 7.61
N GLY A 212 3.20 -17.12 8.42
CA GLY A 212 2.13 -16.15 8.23
C GLY A 212 2.39 -15.09 7.16
N ARG A 213 1.81 -13.91 7.39
CA ARG A 213 1.75 -12.79 6.46
C ARG A 213 2.15 -11.49 7.16
N LEU A 214 3.02 -10.72 6.54
CA LEU A 214 3.33 -9.35 6.93
C LEU A 214 2.83 -8.43 5.83
N VAL A 215 1.89 -7.55 6.15
CA VAL A 215 1.33 -6.59 5.21
C VAL A 215 1.62 -5.20 5.74
N ASN A 216 2.34 -4.40 4.95
CA ASN A 216 2.68 -3.02 5.32
C ASN A 216 1.90 -2.04 4.45
N MET A 217 1.15 -1.15 5.08
CA MET A 217 0.43 -0.06 4.41
C MET A 217 1.39 1.10 4.14
N SER A 218 1.86 1.16 2.90
CA SER A 218 2.61 2.28 2.38
C SER A 218 1.65 3.33 1.78
N SER A 219 2.04 4.02 0.73
CA SER A 219 1.25 5.01 0.00
C SER A 219 1.81 5.15 -1.41
N MET A 220 1.00 5.63 -2.35
CA MET A 220 1.50 6.12 -3.64
C MET A 220 2.69 7.08 -3.49
N SER A 221 2.64 7.98 -2.48
CA SER A 221 3.73 8.93 -2.16
C SER A 221 5.03 8.26 -1.68
N GLY A 222 5.01 6.97 -1.39
CA GLY A 222 6.21 6.18 -1.08
C GLY A 222 6.89 5.57 -2.32
N GLY A 223 6.21 5.57 -3.47
CA GLY A 223 6.75 5.09 -4.76
C GLY A 223 6.86 6.18 -5.82
N VAL A 224 6.16 7.31 -5.64
CA VAL A 224 6.13 8.42 -6.58
C VAL A 224 6.36 9.75 -5.86
N PRO A 225 7.19 10.66 -6.41
CA PRO A 225 7.30 12.01 -5.88
C PRO A 225 5.95 12.71 -5.89
N CYS A 226 5.53 13.19 -4.73
CA CYS A 226 4.33 14.02 -4.59
C CYS A 226 4.73 15.32 -3.90
N SER A 227 4.45 16.44 -4.56
CA SER A 227 4.66 17.77 -3.97
C SER A 227 3.93 17.87 -2.64
N ASN A 228 4.50 18.69 -1.75
CA ASN A 228 3.96 18.98 -0.42
C ASN A 228 3.91 17.79 0.55
N LEU A 229 4.43 16.61 0.18
CA LEU A 229 4.42 15.41 1.01
C LEU A 229 5.82 14.93 1.38
N ALA A 230 6.81 15.84 1.50
CA ALA A 230 8.21 15.44 1.67
C ALA A 230 8.45 14.57 2.92
N ALA A 231 7.95 14.96 4.10
CA ALA A 231 8.08 14.17 5.33
C ALA A 231 7.32 12.83 5.27
N TYR A 232 6.06 12.89 4.84
CA TYR A 232 5.21 11.71 4.73
C TYR A 232 5.72 10.71 3.70
N GLY A 233 5.93 11.16 2.46
CA GLY A 233 6.41 10.37 1.34
C GLY A 233 7.75 9.72 1.65
N SER A 234 8.69 10.44 2.26
CA SER A 234 9.97 9.86 2.71
C SER A 234 9.77 8.70 3.68
N SER A 235 8.88 8.84 4.66
CA SER A 235 8.59 7.76 5.62
C SER A 235 7.94 6.54 4.98
N LYS A 236 7.06 6.74 3.98
CA LYS A 236 6.40 5.67 3.22
C LYS A 236 7.33 5.02 2.20
N ALA A 237 8.28 5.77 1.64
CA ALA A 237 9.35 5.24 0.79
C ALA A 237 10.30 4.33 1.61
N ALA A 238 10.71 4.77 2.81
CA ALA A 238 11.49 3.96 3.74
C ALA A 238 10.78 2.64 4.08
N LEU A 239 9.47 2.70 4.38
CA LEU A 239 8.66 1.51 4.65
C LEU A 239 8.55 0.57 3.42
N THR A 240 8.45 1.13 2.21
CA THR A 240 8.39 0.35 0.96
C THR A 240 9.68 -0.43 0.73
N MET A 241 10.83 0.24 0.92
CA MET A 241 12.13 -0.41 0.79
C MET A 241 12.32 -1.49 1.87
N PHE A 242 12.01 -1.18 3.13
CA PHE A 242 12.07 -2.13 4.24
C PHE A 242 11.22 -3.38 3.97
N SER A 243 10.00 -3.22 3.46
CA SER A 243 9.12 -4.34 3.11
C SER A 243 9.71 -5.21 2.01
N SER A 244 10.34 -4.58 1.01
CA SER A 244 11.00 -5.28 -0.10
C SER A 244 12.21 -6.11 0.35
N VAL A 245 12.98 -5.59 1.30
CA VAL A 245 14.11 -6.30 1.93
C VAL A 245 13.60 -7.46 2.79
N LEU A 246 12.65 -7.21 3.71
CA LEU A 246 12.09 -8.26 4.56
C LEU A 246 11.45 -9.39 3.78
N ARG A 247 10.82 -9.11 2.63
CA ARG A 247 10.29 -10.16 1.75
C ARG A 247 11.36 -11.18 1.36
N LYS A 248 12.57 -10.73 1.07
CA LYS A 248 13.70 -11.61 0.71
C LYS A 248 14.19 -12.36 1.95
N GLU A 249 14.42 -11.65 3.06
CA GLU A 249 15.00 -12.22 4.28
C GLU A 249 14.07 -13.22 4.96
N LEU A 250 12.77 -12.97 4.94
CA LEU A 250 11.75 -13.79 5.60
C LEU A 250 11.26 -14.96 4.74
N SER A 251 11.61 -14.99 3.46
CA SER A 251 11.23 -16.07 2.53
C SER A 251 11.67 -17.46 3.02
N LYS A 252 12.87 -17.57 3.59
CA LYS A 252 13.43 -18.81 4.18
C LYS A 252 12.64 -19.33 5.38
N TRP A 253 11.89 -18.44 6.05
CA TRP A 253 11.02 -18.78 7.16
C TRP A 253 9.59 -19.10 6.72
N GLY A 254 9.29 -19.01 5.42
CA GLY A 254 7.95 -19.22 4.88
C GLY A 254 6.98 -18.06 5.07
N VAL A 255 7.39 -16.97 5.74
CA VAL A 255 6.57 -15.76 5.93
C VAL A 255 6.50 -14.99 4.61
N LYS A 256 5.29 -14.58 4.20
CA LYS A 256 5.09 -13.77 3.00
C LYS A 256 4.95 -12.31 3.39
N VAL A 257 5.58 -11.43 2.61
CA VAL A 257 5.56 -9.99 2.85
C VAL A 257 4.97 -9.29 1.63
N SER A 258 4.00 -8.42 1.87
CA SER A 258 3.31 -7.63 0.85
C SER A 258 3.31 -6.16 1.26
N VAL A 259 3.46 -5.26 0.29
CA VAL A 259 3.25 -3.82 0.48
C VAL A 259 2.00 -3.39 -0.27
N ILE A 260 1.16 -2.58 0.37
CA ILE A 260 -0.02 -1.96 -0.24
C ILE A 260 0.25 -0.46 -0.38
N GLN A 261 0.11 0.10 -1.57
CA GLN A 261 0.28 1.53 -1.86
C GLN A 261 -1.04 2.13 -2.35
N PRO A 262 -1.98 2.45 -1.46
CA PRO A 262 -3.22 3.09 -1.84
C PRO A 262 -2.99 4.53 -2.35
N GLY A 263 -3.82 4.95 -3.30
CA GLY A 263 -3.91 6.33 -3.78
C GLY A 263 -5.35 6.83 -3.81
N GLY A 264 -5.60 8.01 -3.22
CA GLY A 264 -6.88 8.72 -3.34
C GLY A 264 -8.07 8.06 -2.64
N PHE A 265 -7.89 7.52 -1.43
CA PHE A 265 -9.00 6.96 -0.62
C PHE A 265 -9.33 7.83 0.57
N GLN A 266 -10.62 7.99 0.85
CA GLN A 266 -11.09 8.86 1.90
C GLN A 266 -10.83 8.21 3.25
N THR A 267 -10.03 8.87 4.07
CA THR A 267 -9.67 8.39 5.41
C THR A 267 -9.55 9.56 6.37
N SER A 268 -9.56 9.27 7.66
CA SER A 268 -9.32 10.27 8.71
C SER A 268 -7.86 10.74 8.79
N ILE A 269 -6.96 10.27 7.91
CA ILE A 269 -5.52 10.58 7.96
C ILE A 269 -5.22 12.07 7.72
N ALA A 270 -6.11 12.76 6.99
CA ALA A 270 -5.98 14.19 6.74
C ALA A 270 -6.24 15.01 8.02
N GLY A 271 -6.92 14.48 9.03
CA GLY A 271 -7.24 15.20 10.27
C GLY A 271 -8.40 16.20 10.11
N THR A 272 -8.52 17.11 11.08
CA THR A 272 -9.57 18.14 11.14
C THR A 272 -9.01 19.54 10.88
N SER A 273 -9.89 20.50 10.57
CA SER A 273 -9.49 21.91 10.40
C SER A 273 -8.69 22.45 11.59
N ASP A 274 -9.14 22.18 12.82
CA ASP A 274 -8.43 22.59 14.03
C ASP A 274 -7.01 22.02 14.15
N MET A 275 -6.77 20.82 13.60
CA MET A 275 -5.43 20.25 13.54
C MET A 275 -4.57 20.98 12.51
N TRP A 276 -5.14 21.39 11.39
CA TRP A 276 -4.45 22.13 10.34
C TRP A 276 -4.00 23.49 10.83
N ASP A 277 -4.86 24.22 11.54
CA ASP A 277 -4.51 25.54 12.10
C ASP A 277 -3.38 25.45 13.13
N LYS A 278 -3.41 24.41 13.97
CA LYS A 278 -2.33 24.15 14.94
C LYS A 278 -1.01 23.83 14.26
N LEU A 279 -1.05 23.05 13.18
CA LEU A 279 0.15 22.67 12.41
C LEU A 279 0.71 23.86 11.62
N GLU A 280 -0.15 24.69 11.02
CA GLU A 280 0.27 25.91 10.35
C GLU A 280 0.92 26.88 11.35
N LYS A 281 0.33 27.04 12.53
CA LYS A 281 0.93 27.84 13.59
C LYS A 281 2.29 27.29 14.00
N ASP A 282 2.42 25.97 14.19
CA ASP A 282 3.70 25.31 14.50
C ASP A 282 4.76 25.59 13.43
N ILE A 283 4.37 25.59 12.16
CA ILE A 283 5.25 25.96 11.04
C ILE A 283 5.69 27.42 11.16
N LEU A 284 4.75 28.35 11.27
CA LEU A 284 5.04 29.79 11.35
C LEU A 284 5.87 30.16 12.59
N ASP A 285 5.69 29.45 13.71
CA ASP A 285 6.44 29.71 14.95
C ASP A 285 7.89 29.18 14.89
N HIS A 286 8.18 28.18 14.05
CA HIS A 286 9.50 27.54 13.96
C HIS A 286 10.29 27.84 12.68
N LEU A 287 9.68 28.48 11.68
CA LEU A 287 10.38 28.84 10.45
C LEU A 287 11.36 30.00 10.68
N PRO A 288 12.58 29.93 10.12
CA PRO A 288 13.50 31.06 10.09
C PRO A 288 12.86 32.30 9.46
N ALA A 289 13.19 33.49 9.96
CA ALA A 289 12.60 34.75 9.47
C ALA A 289 12.84 34.97 7.97
N GLU A 290 14.03 34.60 7.47
CA GLU A 290 14.39 34.65 6.05
C GLU A 290 13.45 33.80 5.19
N VAL A 291 13.22 32.54 5.58
CA VAL A 291 12.30 31.62 4.87
C VAL A 291 10.86 32.14 4.90
N GLN A 292 10.41 32.70 6.04
CA GLN A 292 9.09 33.32 6.12
C GLN A 292 8.94 34.53 5.20
N GLU A 293 10.01 35.32 5.03
CA GLU A 293 10.02 36.47 4.14
C GLU A 293 9.99 36.04 2.67
N ASP A 294 10.81 35.05 2.30
CA ASP A 294 10.92 34.54 0.93
C ASP A 294 9.63 33.87 0.46
N TYR A 295 9.01 33.05 1.31
CA TYR A 295 7.77 32.37 0.97
C TYR A 295 6.55 33.28 1.12
N GLY A 296 6.49 34.05 2.21
CA GLY A 296 5.34 34.89 2.56
C GLY A 296 4.17 34.10 3.15
N ARG A 297 3.46 34.71 4.11
CA ARG A 297 2.36 34.07 4.85
C ARG A 297 1.21 33.60 3.95
N GLU A 298 0.86 34.38 2.93
CA GLU A 298 -0.21 34.04 1.98
C GLU A 298 0.07 32.75 1.18
N TYR A 299 1.35 32.50 0.88
CA TYR A 299 1.76 31.27 0.21
C TYR A 299 1.68 30.08 1.17
N ILE A 300 2.22 30.23 2.38
CA ILE A 300 2.21 29.20 3.43
C ILE A 300 0.77 28.79 3.77
N HIS A 301 -0.12 29.76 3.97
CA HIS A 301 -1.53 29.50 4.25
C HIS A 301 -2.21 28.77 3.07
N GLY A 302 -1.86 29.13 1.83
CA GLY A 302 -2.37 28.46 0.63
C GLY A 302 -2.03 26.96 0.52
N GLN A 303 -1.03 26.47 1.26
CA GLN A 303 -0.62 25.06 1.27
C GLN A 303 -1.70 24.14 1.87
N GLN A 304 -2.61 24.67 2.70
CA GLN A 304 -3.75 23.91 3.23
C GLN A 304 -4.69 23.37 2.13
N SER A 305 -4.64 23.94 0.92
CA SER A 305 -5.46 23.50 -0.22
C SER A 305 -5.32 22.01 -0.54
N LEU A 306 -4.14 21.42 -0.34
CA LEU A 306 -3.93 19.99 -0.55
C LEU A 306 -4.70 19.13 0.47
N LEU A 307 -4.76 19.54 1.74
CA LEU A 307 -5.53 18.85 2.76
C LEU A 307 -7.04 18.88 2.44
N HIS A 308 -7.51 20.02 1.96
CA HIS A 308 -8.89 20.14 1.48
C HIS A 308 -9.15 19.23 0.28
N MET A 309 -8.26 19.23 -0.72
CA MET A 309 -8.37 18.37 -1.90
C MET A 309 -8.38 16.88 -1.54
N ILE A 310 -7.51 16.43 -0.62
CA ILE A 310 -7.51 15.05 -0.12
C ILE A 310 -8.88 14.71 0.48
N ASN A 311 -9.51 15.62 1.22
CA ASN A 311 -10.78 15.34 1.85
C ASN A 311 -11.97 15.34 0.87
N THR A 312 -11.91 16.15 -0.21
CA THR A 312 -13.02 16.31 -1.17
C THR A 312 -12.95 15.38 -2.38
N HIS A 313 -11.75 15.03 -2.86
CA HIS A 313 -11.55 14.28 -4.10
C HIS A 313 -11.16 12.82 -3.89
N SER A 314 -11.14 12.34 -2.64
CA SER A 314 -10.84 10.94 -2.36
C SER A 314 -12.05 10.03 -2.56
N CYS A 315 -11.80 8.81 -3.04
CA CYS A 315 -12.80 7.76 -3.18
C CYS A 315 -13.31 7.31 -1.81
N PRO A 316 -14.63 7.36 -1.54
CA PRO A 316 -15.21 6.89 -0.28
C PRO A 316 -15.26 5.36 -0.20
N ASP A 317 -15.23 4.66 -1.34
CA ASP A 317 -15.26 3.20 -1.36
C ASP A 317 -13.87 2.62 -1.06
N LEU A 318 -13.73 2.04 0.14
CA LEU A 318 -12.51 1.37 0.58
C LEU A 318 -12.40 -0.08 0.09
N SER A 319 -13.44 -0.64 -0.55
CA SER A 319 -13.49 -2.04 -0.97
C SER A 319 -12.25 -2.49 -1.75
N PRO A 320 -11.70 -1.73 -2.71
CA PRO A 320 -10.49 -2.13 -3.42
C PRO A 320 -9.28 -2.33 -2.49
N VAL A 321 -9.12 -1.46 -1.50
CA VAL A 321 -8.03 -1.56 -0.52
C VAL A 321 -8.24 -2.78 0.39
N LEU A 322 -9.47 -3.00 0.84
CA LEU A 322 -9.80 -4.13 1.71
C LEU A 322 -9.61 -5.47 1.00
N GLN A 323 -10.00 -5.56 -0.27
CA GLN A 323 -9.82 -6.76 -1.11
C GLN A 323 -8.35 -7.04 -1.39
N ASP A 324 -7.53 -6.02 -1.66
CA ASP A 324 -6.08 -6.20 -1.84
C ASP A 324 -5.40 -6.68 -0.56
N ILE A 325 -5.81 -6.16 0.60
CA ILE A 325 -5.31 -6.63 1.91
C ILE A 325 -5.77 -8.06 2.17
N GLU A 326 -7.04 -8.39 1.90
CA GLU A 326 -7.55 -9.76 1.98
C GLU A 326 -6.75 -10.71 1.12
N HIS A 327 -6.52 -10.36 -0.15
CA HIS A 327 -5.71 -11.17 -1.05
C HIS A 327 -4.29 -11.32 -0.51
N ALA A 328 -3.69 -10.25 0.02
CA ALA A 328 -2.36 -10.32 0.63
C ALA A 328 -2.29 -11.28 1.83
N ILE A 329 -3.35 -11.38 2.64
CA ILE A 329 -3.37 -12.28 3.81
C ILE A 329 -3.88 -13.69 3.50
N SER A 330 -4.78 -13.84 2.54
CA SER A 330 -5.50 -15.09 2.28
C SER A 330 -4.92 -15.85 1.10
N ALA A 331 -4.32 -15.19 0.11
CA ALA A 331 -3.78 -15.89 -1.05
C ALA A 331 -2.68 -16.90 -0.65
N LYS A 332 -2.68 -18.04 -1.34
CA LYS A 332 -1.62 -19.04 -1.27
C LYS A 332 -0.29 -18.49 -1.80
N ARG A 333 -0.36 -17.64 -2.83
CA ARG A 333 0.77 -16.94 -3.45
C ARG A 333 0.43 -15.46 -3.60
N PRO A 334 0.48 -14.67 -2.51
CA PRO A 334 0.15 -13.25 -2.58
C PRO A 334 1.18 -12.51 -3.46
N SER A 335 0.73 -11.46 -4.15
CA SER A 335 1.63 -10.49 -4.78
C SER A 335 2.51 -9.84 -3.71
N ALA A 336 3.72 -9.44 -4.09
CA ALA A 336 4.58 -8.63 -3.23
C ALA A 336 4.09 -7.17 -3.14
N PHE A 337 3.28 -6.74 -4.10
CA PHE A 337 2.91 -5.34 -4.31
C PHE A 337 1.46 -5.22 -4.76
N TYR A 338 0.72 -4.31 -4.14
CA TYR A 338 -0.64 -3.93 -4.48
C TYR A 338 -0.74 -2.40 -4.52
N ALA A 339 -1.49 -1.85 -5.46
CA ALA A 339 -1.58 -0.42 -5.70
C ALA A 339 -3.02 0.00 -6.05
N PRO A 340 -3.98 -0.19 -5.12
CA PRO A 340 -5.36 0.18 -5.37
C PRO A 340 -5.41 1.69 -5.61
N GLY A 341 -6.06 2.11 -6.71
CA GLY A 341 -6.22 3.52 -7.08
C GLY A 341 -4.96 4.27 -7.53
N SER A 342 -3.77 3.65 -7.52
CA SER A 342 -2.49 4.34 -7.76
C SER A 342 -1.61 3.72 -8.84
N TYR A 343 -1.97 2.54 -9.36
CA TYR A 343 -1.12 1.76 -10.26
C TYR A 343 -0.65 2.53 -11.50
N LEU A 344 -1.55 3.26 -12.17
CA LEU A 344 -1.20 4.06 -13.34
C LEU A 344 -0.14 5.12 -13.01
N TRP A 345 -0.27 5.80 -11.87
CA TRP A 345 0.65 6.86 -11.47
C TRP A 345 2.07 6.32 -11.21
N LEU A 346 2.15 5.15 -10.58
CA LEU A 346 3.41 4.43 -10.38
C LEU A 346 4.07 4.02 -11.70
N CYS A 347 3.27 3.55 -12.67
CA CYS A 347 3.79 3.24 -14.01
C CYS A 347 4.32 4.50 -14.71
N LEU A 348 3.56 5.60 -14.69
CA LEU A 348 4.00 6.86 -15.28
C LEU A 348 5.33 7.35 -14.68
N ALA A 349 5.45 7.32 -13.35
CA ALA A 349 6.68 7.69 -12.65
C ALA A 349 7.87 6.77 -12.96
N SER A 350 7.61 5.48 -13.25
CA SER A 350 8.65 4.49 -13.51
C SER A 350 9.15 4.50 -14.96
N PHE A 351 8.31 4.88 -15.93
CA PHE A 351 8.61 4.74 -17.36
C PHE A 351 8.77 6.06 -18.10
N LEU A 352 8.21 7.17 -17.61
CA LEU A 352 8.38 8.47 -18.25
C LEU A 352 9.70 9.13 -17.84
N PRO A 353 10.34 9.89 -18.75
CA PRO A 353 11.40 10.81 -18.35
C PRO A 353 10.91 11.79 -17.29
N THR A 354 11.75 12.10 -16.30
CA THR A 354 11.40 12.93 -15.13
C THR A 354 10.74 14.25 -15.52
N ILE A 355 11.27 14.95 -16.54
CA ILE A 355 10.72 16.24 -17.01
C ILE A 355 9.26 16.09 -17.48
N VAL A 356 8.94 15.00 -18.18
CA VAL A 356 7.58 14.74 -18.68
C VAL A 356 6.65 14.40 -17.52
N PHE A 357 7.12 13.55 -16.60
CA PHE A 357 6.37 13.18 -15.42
C PHE A 357 6.06 14.40 -14.52
N ASP A 358 7.04 15.25 -14.26
CA ASP A 358 6.89 16.45 -13.44
C ASP A 358 5.92 17.44 -14.07
N TYR A 359 5.98 17.62 -15.39
CA TYR A 359 5.04 18.47 -16.12
C TYR A 359 3.58 17.96 -16.02
N ILE A 360 3.37 16.65 -16.22
CA ILE A 360 2.05 16.01 -16.09
C ILE A 360 1.54 16.13 -14.64
N SER A 361 2.42 15.86 -13.68
CA SER A 361 2.12 15.92 -12.24
C SER A 361 1.72 17.32 -11.83
N LYS A 362 2.47 18.35 -12.25
CA LYS A 362 2.17 19.75 -11.97
C LYS A 362 0.77 20.15 -12.48
N LYS A 363 0.41 19.69 -13.68
CA LYS A 363 -0.85 20.04 -14.33
C LYS A 363 -2.07 19.30 -13.75
N LEU A 364 -1.90 18.04 -13.32
CA LEU A 364 -3.00 17.20 -12.82
C LEU A 364 -3.18 17.26 -11.30
N LEU A 365 -2.11 17.37 -10.52
CA LEU A 365 -2.16 17.41 -9.06
C LEU A 365 -2.25 18.84 -8.50
N GLY A 366 -2.31 19.85 -9.36
CA GLY A 366 -2.63 21.22 -8.99
C GLY A 366 -1.59 21.83 -8.04
N ALA A 367 -0.32 21.91 -8.46
CA ALA A 367 0.59 22.84 -7.81
C ALA A 367 0.02 24.25 -8.01
N GLY A 368 -0.47 24.86 -6.93
CA GLY A 368 -1.20 26.12 -6.99
C GLY A 368 -0.46 27.17 -7.81
N GLU A 369 -1.20 27.97 -8.57
CA GLU A 369 -0.67 29.09 -9.36
C GLU A 369 0.04 30.15 -8.50
N ARG A 370 -0.09 30.08 -7.17
CA ARG A 370 0.58 30.99 -6.25
C ARG A 370 2.07 30.72 -6.25
N LEU A 371 2.84 31.79 -6.40
CA LEU A 371 4.28 31.76 -6.25
C LEU A 371 4.67 32.23 -4.84
N PRO A 372 5.79 31.71 -4.28
CA PRO A 372 6.45 32.32 -3.14
C PRO A 372 6.62 33.83 -3.32
N ARG A 373 6.58 34.60 -2.23
CA ARG A 373 6.68 36.06 -2.25
C ARG A 373 7.92 36.57 -2.98
N ALA A 374 9.08 35.96 -2.78
CA ALA A 374 10.33 36.32 -3.45
C ALA A 374 10.22 36.22 -4.98
N LEU A 375 9.39 35.30 -5.50
CA LEU A 375 9.20 35.09 -6.93
C LEU A 375 8.07 35.95 -7.53
N SER A 376 7.22 36.55 -6.70
CA SER A 376 6.14 37.44 -7.15
C SER A 376 6.56 38.91 -7.23
N VAL A 377 7.73 39.28 -6.70
CA VAL A 377 8.31 40.63 -6.83
C VAL A 377 9.26 40.74 -8.03
N PRO A 378 9.20 41.83 -8.84
CA PRO A 378 10.02 41.98 -10.05
C PRO A 378 11.53 41.93 -9.84
N THR A 379 12.00 42.25 -8.62
CA THR A 379 13.42 42.43 -8.27
C THR A 379 14.24 41.14 -8.19
N TRP A 380 13.62 39.97 -8.15
CA TRP A 380 14.38 38.70 -8.10
C TRP A 380 15.17 38.43 -9.39
N LYS A 381 14.62 38.83 -10.55
CA LYS A 381 15.30 38.65 -11.84
C LYS A 381 16.58 39.49 -11.95
N ASP A 382 16.64 40.63 -11.26
CA ASP A 382 17.75 41.57 -11.34
C ASP A 382 18.91 41.25 -10.38
N LYS A 383 18.72 40.34 -9.41
CA LYS A 383 19.78 39.87 -8.48
C LYS A 383 20.49 38.59 -8.95
N ALA A 384 19.97 37.93 -9.99
CA ALA A 384 20.49 36.66 -10.50
C ALA A 384 21.29 36.80 -11.82
N MET A 385 21.45 38.03 -12.33
CA MET A 385 22.51 38.41 -13.27
C MET A 385 23.65 39.05 -12.49
#